data_AF-A0A6J5KAE3-F1
#
_entry.id   AF-A0A6J5KAE3-F1
#
_cell.length_a   1.000
_cell.length_b   1.000
_cell.length_c   1.000
_cell.angle_alpha   90.00
_cell.angle_beta   90.00
_cell.angle_gamma   90.00
#
_symmetry.space_group_name_H-M   'P 1'
#
loop_
_entity.id
_entity.type
_entity.pdbx_description
1 polymer ?
#
loop_
_entity_poly.entity_id
_entity_poly.type
_entity_poly.pdbx_seq_one_letter_code
_entity_poly.pdbx_strand_id
1 'polypeptide(L)'
;MNKGLLPTLRDASVAIAAIAAMAAAGCSTQGQVDPDVMQIATTPLTCSNKAECDLWWQRAQTWVTSHSKYKVEAATDTLIQTAGPDGGKRALAYQITRTPNPDGTATIGFAAHCDGSLGCKPNPWEAGADFKQYVRGTAAGTQGNDAKPSQPASAALHPEAQQGQSATPSAGAAASQ
;
A
#
# COMPACT_ATOMS: atom_id res chain seq x y z
N MET A 1 -73.45 13.21 -55.51
CA MET A 1 -72.48 12.11 -55.67
C MET A 1 -71.20 12.68 -56.26
N ASN A 2 -70.04 12.44 -55.65
CA ASN A 2 -68.72 12.49 -56.31
C ASN A 2 -67.69 11.75 -55.44
N LYS A 3 -67.29 10.54 -55.88
CA LYS A 3 -65.98 9.91 -55.61
C LYS A 3 -64.93 10.82 -56.28
N GLY A 4 -63.79 11.19 -55.73
CA GLY A 4 -62.79 10.45 -54.97
C GLY A 4 -61.51 10.40 -55.83
N LEU A 5 -60.40 11.03 -55.41
CA LEU A 5 -59.04 10.69 -55.84
C LEU A 5 -57.96 11.29 -54.91
N LEU A 6 -57.41 10.40 -54.08
CA LEU A 6 -56.04 10.26 -53.52
C LEU A 6 -55.20 11.49 -53.05
N PRO A 7 -54.62 11.43 -51.83
CA PRO A 7 -53.64 12.39 -51.33
C PRO A 7 -52.24 12.15 -51.90
N THR A 8 -51.64 13.19 -52.48
CA THR A 8 -50.25 13.21 -52.95
C THR A 8 -49.29 13.60 -51.81
N LEU A 9 -48.63 12.59 -51.26
CA LEU A 9 -47.20 12.54 -50.86
C LEU A 9 -46.43 13.88 -50.87
N ARG A 10 -46.49 14.70 -49.81
CA ARG A 10 -45.52 15.79 -49.57
C ARG A 10 -45.21 16.04 -48.08
N ASP A 11 -45.38 15.04 -47.23
CA ASP A 11 -44.97 15.13 -45.81
C ASP A 11 -43.92 14.07 -45.49
N ALA A 12 -42.74 14.16 -46.11
CA ALA A 12 -41.61 13.30 -45.77
C ALA A 12 -40.25 13.98 -45.98
N SER A 13 -40.17 15.30 -45.84
CA SER A 13 -38.89 16.04 -45.99
C SER A 13 -38.46 16.82 -44.76
N VAL A 14 -39.16 16.72 -43.64
CA VAL A 14 -38.78 17.40 -42.39
C VAL A 14 -38.89 16.43 -41.20
N ALA A 15 -38.17 15.31 -41.26
CA ALA A 15 -38.05 14.41 -40.10
C ALA A 15 -36.74 13.61 -40.04
N ILE A 16 -35.74 13.93 -40.88
CA ILE A 16 -34.45 13.20 -40.92
C ILE A 16 -33.29 14.20 -40.95
N ALA A 17 -33.25 15.11 -39.99
CA ALA A 17 -32.10 16.01 -39.81
C ALA A 17 -31.94 16.48 -38.35
N ALA A 18 -32.36 15.66 -37.37
CA ALA A 18 -32.30 16.01 -35.95
C ALA A 18 -31.81 14.86 -35.03
N ILE A 19 -31.11 13.86 -35.58
CA ILE A 19 -30.56 12.73 -34.80
C ILE A 19 -29.11 12.48 -35.21
N ALA A 20 -28.24 13.49 -35.06
CA ALA A 20 -26.80 13.33 -35.33
C ALA A 20 -25.91 14.18 -34.39
N ALA A 21 -26.32 14.36 -33.13
CA ALA A 21 -25.57 15.21 -32.18
C ALA A 21 -25.42 14.65 -30.75
N MET A 22 -25.57 13.34 -30.54
CA MET A 22 -25.51 12.76 -29.18
C MET A 22 -24.82 11.40 -29.13
N ALA A 23 -23.53 11.34 -29.46
CA ALA A 23 -22.62 10.24 -29.10
C ALA A 23 -21.19 10.75 -29.33
N ALA A 24 -20.25 10.79 -28.39
CA ALA A 24 -20.21 10.34 -27.01
C ALA A 24 -19.23 11.26 -26.27
N ALA A 25 -19.66 11.92 -25.19
CA ALA A 25 -18.74 12.44 -24.18
C ALA A 25 -18.21 11.25 -23.37
N GLY A 26 -17.46 10.36 -24.02
CA GLY A 26 -16.61 9.40 -23.35
C GLY A 26 -15.38 10.18 -22.88
N CYS A 27 -15.48 10.88 -21.75
CA CYS A 27 -14.29 11.14 -20.96
C CYS A 27 -13.80 9.76 -20.49
N SER A 28 -12.98 9.12 -21.32
CA SER A 28 -12.34 7.85 -21.04
C SER A 28 -11.71 7.93 -19.66
N THR A 29 -12.21 7.18 -18.70
CA THR A 29 -11.66 7.07 -17.33
C THR A 29 -10.34 6.28 -17.31
N GLN A 30 -9.58 6.36 -18.40
CA GLN A 30 -8.32 5.67 -18.56
C GLN A 30 -7.26 6.39 -17.74
N GLY A 31 -7.15 6.01 -16.48
CA GLY A 31 -6.25 6.62 -15.51
C GLY A 31 -6.91 7.11 -14.22
N GLN A 32 -8.16 6.72 -13.93
CA GLN A 32 -8.76 7.02 -12.63
C GLN A 32 -8.08 6.21 -11.53
N VAL A 33 -7.15 6.86 -10.85
CA VAL A 33 -6.54 6.39 -9.61
C VAL A 33 -7.62 6.43 -8.53
N ASP A 34 -7.65 5.40 -7.70
CA ASP A 34 -8.51 5.38 -6.52
C ASP A 34 -8.30 6.66 -5.67
N PRO A 35 -9.36 7.36 -5.24
CA PRO A 35 -9.23 8.62 -4.52
C PRO A 35 -8.44 8.49 -3.20
N ASP A 36 -8.52 7.34 -2.52
CA ASP A 36 -7.76 7.11 -1.28
C ASP A 36 -6.28 6.94 -1.59
N VAL A 37 -5.94 6.21 -2.66
CA VAL A 37 -4.56 6.09 -3.16
C VAL A 37 -4.01 7.46 -3.51
N MET A 38 -4.80 8.30 -4.18
CA MET A 38 -4.40 9.66 -4.55
C MET A 38 -4.17 10.54 -3.33
N GLN A 39 -5.05 10.46 -2.32
CA GLN A 39 -4.88 11.20 -1.07
C GLN A 39 -3.61 10.79 -0.34
N ILE A 40 -3.34 9.49 -0.20
CA ILE A 40 -2.10 9.01 0.44
C ILE A 40 -0.88 9.45 -0.38
N ALA A 41 -0.90 9.24 -1.69
CA ALA A 41 0.20 9.56 -2.59
C ALA A 41 0.47 11.07 -2.74
N THR A 42 -0.48 11.94 -2.41
CA THR A 42 -0.28 13.40 -2.38
C THR A 42 0.03 13.95 -0.99
N THR A 43 -0.34 13.26 0.09
CA THR A 43 -0.04 13.69 1.47
C THR A 43 1.46 13.68 1.75
N PRO A 44 2.09 14.79 2.20
CA PRO A 44 3.52 14.82 2.51
C PRO A 44 3.95 13.73 3.50
N LEU A 45 5.15 13.20 3.31
CA LEU A 45 5.78 12.25 4.23
C LEU A 45 6.85 13.00 5.03
N THR A 46 6.42 13.71 6.07
CA THR A 46 7.29 14.51 6.95
C THR A 46 7.45 13.82 8.30
N CYS A 47 8.69 13.59 8.71
CA CYS A 47 9.05 13.00 10.01
C CYS A 47 9.28 14.11 11.05
N SER A 48 9.02 13.84 12.32
CA SER A 48 8.87 14.87 13.37
C SER A 48 10.15 15.17 14.14
N ASN A 49 11.13 14.27 14.11
CA ASN A 49 12.41 14.42 14.82
C ASN A 49 13.50 13.57 14.17
N LYS A 50 14.76 13.82 14.54
CA LYS A 50 15.93 13.14 13.95
C LYS A 50 15.80 11.60 13.96
N ALA A 51 15.39 11.01 15.09
CA ALA A 51 15.31 9.56 15.21
C ALA A 51 14.24 8.97 14.28
N GLU A 52 13.07 9.61 14.20
CA GLU A 52 12.01 9.21 13.26
C GLU A 52 12.46 9.39 11.81
N CYS A 53 13.13 10.50 11.49
CA CYS A 53 13.64 10.76 10.14
C CYS A 53 14.70 9.74 9.69
N ASP A 54 15.59 9.35 10.60
CA ASP A 54 16.60 8.33 10.32
C ASP A 54 15.94 6.95 10.10
N LEU A 55 14.97 6.59 10.94
CA LEU A 55 14.20 5.36 10.79
C LEU A 55 13.42 5.33 9.46
N TRP A 56 12.72 6.42 9.13
CA TRP A 56 11.93 6.51 7.91
C TRP A 56 12.82 6.45 6.66
N TRP A 57 14.01 7.04 6.71
CA TRP A 57 14.98 6.94 5.62
C TRP A 57 15.49 5.51 5.41
N GLN A 58 15.79 4.79 6.50
CA GLN A 58 16.16 3.37 6.43
C GLN A 58 15.03 2.49 5.86
N ARG A 59 13.78 2.75 6.26
CA ARG A 59 12.61 2.08 5.69
C ARG A 59 12.45 2.39 4.21
N ALA A 60 12.66 3.64 3.79
CA ALA A 60 12.61 4.02 2.39
C ALA A 60 13.63 3.24 1.54
N GLN A 61 14.87 3.13 2.01
CA GLN A 61 15.91 2.34 1.35
C GLN A 61 15.52 0.86 1.23
N THR A 62 14.97 0.28 2.30
CA THR A 62 14.50 -1.11 2.33
C THR A 62 13.35 -1.33 1.35
N TRP A 63 12.40 -0.41 1.30
CA TRP A 63 11.25 -0.49 0.40
C TRP A 63 11.71 -0.46 -1.06
N VAL A 64 12.56 0.51 -1.44
CA VAL A 64 13.08 0.61 -2.82
C VAL A 64 13.83 -0.67 -3.21
N THR A 65 14.66 -1.20 -2.32
CA THR A 65 15.44 -2.41 -2.58
C THR A 65 14.54 -3.65 -2.80
N SER A 66 13.40 -3.73 -2.11
CA SER A 66 12.47 -4.86 -2.22
C SER A 66 11.46 -4.71 -3.37
N HIS A 67 11.11 -3.49 -3.75
CA HIS A 67 10.07 -3.21 -4.75
C HIS A 67 10.63 -2.93 -6.15
N SER A 68 11.91 -2.59 -6.26
CA SER A 68 12.54 -2.30 -7.54
C SER A 68 12.89 -3.54 -8.34
N LYS A 69 12.67 -3.46 -9.65
CA LYS A 69 13.23 -4.39 -10.65
C LYS A 69 14.59 -3.93 -11.16
N TYR A 70 14.95 -2.69 -10.90
CA TYR A 70 16.21 -2.07 -11.25
C TYR A 70 17.16 -2.01 -10.05
N LYS A 71 18.46 -2.08 -10.31
CA LYS A 71 19.48 -1.95 -9.24
C LYS A 71 19.44 -0.55 -8.66
N VAL A 72 19.74 -0.42 -7.37
CA VAL A 72 20.02 0.88 -6.74
C VAL A 72 21.39 1.37 -7.23
N GLU A 73 21.43 2.57 -7.80
CA GLU A 73 22.65 3.21 -8.32
C GLU A 73 23.20 4.25 -7.35
N ALA A 74 22.33 4.93 -6.60
CA ALA A 74 22.70 5.85 -5.54
C ALA A 74 21.90 5.58 -4.28
N ALA A 75 22.58 5.62 -3.13
CA ALA A 75 21.96 5.59 -1.82
C ALA A 75 22.83 6.39 -0.84
N THR A 76 22.50 7.67 -0.69
CA THR A 76 23.17 8.63 0.20
C THR A 76 22.25 9.02 1.35
N ASP A 77 22.68 9.98 2.17
CA ASP A 77 21.83 10.53 3.23
C ASP A 77 20.62 11.34 2.71
N THR A 78 20.62 11.72 1.42
CA THR A 78 19.60 12.60 0.84
C THR A 78 18.97 12.08 -0.45
N LEU A 79 19.52 11.03 -1.06
CA LEU A 79 19.06 10.48 -2.34
C LEU A 79 19.11 8.95 -2.35
N ILE A 80 18.02 8.32 -2.75
CA ILE A 80 17.99 6.92 -3.22
C ILE A 80 17.53 6.95 -4.66
N GLN A 81 18.29 6.35 -5.56
CA GLN A 81 17.96 6.30 -6.98
C GLN A 81 18.24 4.91 -7.54
N THR A 82 17.32 4.40 -8.34
CA THR A 82 17.52 3.17 -9.11
C THR A 82 17.94 3.48 -10.54
N ALA A 83 18.53 2.49 -11.19
CA ALA A 83 18.70 2.48 -12.63
C ALA A 83 17.34 2.52 -13.36
N GLY A 84 17.41 2.69 -14.68
CA GLY A 84 16.27 2.58 -15.59
C GLY A 84 15.26 3.73 -15.48
N PRO A 85 14.06 3.55 -16.06
CA PRO A 85 13.73 2.54 -17.07
C PRO A 85 14.53 2.76 -18.37
N ASP A 86 14.67 1.69 -19.16
CA ASP A 86 15.15 1.77 -20.55
C ASP A 86 14.23 0.92 -21.44
N GLY A 87 14.15 1.28 -22.73
CA GLY A 87 13.60 0.40 -23.77
C GLY A 87 12.11 0.11 -23.65
N GLY A 88 11.30 1.10 -23.26
CA GLY A 88 9.84 1.00 -23.23
C GLY A 88 9.29 0.10 -22.10
N LYS A 89 10.11 -0.20 -21.09
CA LYS A 89 9.69 -1.05 -19.97
C LYS A 89 8.67 -0.34 -19.08
N ARG A 90 7.72 -1.13 -18.59
CA ARG A 90 6.62 -0.67 -17.72
C ARG A 90 6.97 -0.74 -16.22
N ALA A 91 8.07 -1.38 -15.86
CA ALA A 91 8.53 -1.44 -14.47
C ALA A 91 8.94 -0.04 -14.01
N LEU A 92 8.69 0.27 -12.75
CA LEU A 92 9.02 1.56 -12.17
C LEU A 92 10.52 1.63 -11.81
N ALA A 93 11.16 2.72 -12.21
CA ALA A 93 12.36 3.23 -11.57
C ALA A 93 11.96 4.26 -10.51
N TYR A 94 12.80 4.42 -9.49
CA TYR A 94 12.51 5.22 -8.32
C TYR A 94 13.58 6.26 -8.07
N GLN A 95 13.14 7.43 -7.62
CA GLN A 95 13.97 8.46 -7.04
C GLN A 95 13.31 8.94 -5.74
N ILE A 96 13.97 8.71 -4.61
CA ILE A 96 13.52 9.11 -3.29
C ILE A 96 14.47 10.17 -2.77
N THR A 97 13.94 11.25 -2.20
CA THR A 97 14.73 12.33 -1.62
C THR A 97 14.46 12.48 -0.12
N ARG A 98 15.46 12.91 0.63
CA ARG A 98 15.29 13.39 2.01
C ARG A 98 15.74 14.83 2.08
N THR A 99 14.78 15.72 2.27
CA THR A 99 15.02 17.16 2.38
C THR A 99 14.91 17.57 3.86
N PRO A 100 16.00 17.98 4.51
CA PRO A 100 15.93 18.49 5.88
C PRO A 100 15.16 19.82 5.91
N ASN A 101 14.39 20.01 6.98
CA ASN A 101 13.67 21.24 7.26
C ASN A 101 14.40 22.01 8.40
N PRO A 102 14.23 23.35 8.50
CA PRO A 102 14.93 24.17 9.50
C PRO A 102 14.60 23.85 10.96
N ASP A 103 13.46 23.21 11.22
CA ASP A 103 12.94 22.83 12.54
C ASP A 103 13.47 21.47 13.03
N GLY A 104 14.37 20.83 12.29
CA GLY A 104 14.91 19.51 12.61
C GLY A 104 14.05 18.33 12.14
N THR A 105 12.93 18.61 11.45
CA THR A 105 12.16 17.63 10.68
C THR A 105 12.82 17.36 9.31
N ALA A 106 12.31 16.38 8.58
CA ALA A 106 12.66 16.21 7.17
C ALA A 106 11.44 15.75 6.37
N THR A 107 11.42 16.11 5.09
CA THR A 107 10.40 15.65 4.14
C THR A 107 11.01 14.59 3.23
N ILE A 108 10.37 13.43 3.15
CA ILE A 108 10.75 12.34 2.27
C ILE A 108 9.91 12.42 0.99
N GLY A 109 10.58 12.70 -0.13
CA GLY A 109 9.96 12.75 -1.45
C GLY A 109 9.93 11.37 -2.11
N PHE A 110 8.86 11.06 -2.83
CA PHE A 110 8.73 9.86 -3.65
C PHE A 110 8.47 10.26 -5.10
N ALA A 111 9.31 9.76 -6.01
CA ALA A 111 9.07 9.82 -7.44
C ALA A 111 9.28 8.43 -8.05
N ALA A 112 8.40 8.07 -8.97
CA ALA A 112 8.50 6.85 -9.74
C ALA A 112 8.08 7.10 -11.19
N HIS A 113 8.80 6.47 -12.13
CA HIS A 113 8.51 6.59 -13.57
C HIS A 113 8.85 5.30 -14.32
N CYS A 114 8.33 5.18 -15.54
CA CYS A 114 8.62 4.09 -16.47
C CYS A 114 8.59 4.63 -17.92
N ASP A 115 9.05 3.85 -18.90
CA ASP A 115 9.10 4.25 -20.32
C ASP A 115 7.97 3.61 -21.17
N GLY A 116 7.09 2.84 -20.56
CA GLY A 116 6.06 2.11 -21.28
C GLY A 116 4.95 3.03 -21.83
N SER A 117 4.72 3.00 -23.14
CA SER A 117 3.64 3.77 -23.80
C SER A 117 2.23 3.38 -23.35
N LEU A 118 2.06 2.17 -22.81
CA LEU A 118 0.81 1.68 -22.20
C LEU A 118 0.69 2.03 -20.70
N GLY A 119 1.57 2.87 -20.18
CA GLY A 119 1.66 3.24 -18.76
C GLY A 119 2.40 2.22 -17.90
N CYS A 120 2.71 2.62 -16.67
CA CYS A 120 3.51 1.81 -15.75
C CYS A 120 2.71 0.69 -15.09
N LYS A 121 3.42 -0.36 -14.65
CA LYS A 121 2.87 -1.42 -13.80
C LYS A 121 3.87 -1.75 -12.68
N PRO A 122 3.52 -1.53 -11.39
CA PRO A 122 2.30 -0.85 -10.93
C PRO A 122 2.25 0.61 -11.38
N ASN A 123 1.12 1.30 -11.20
CA ASN A 123 1.08 2.72 -11.52
C ASN A 123 1.83 3.54 -10.44
N PRO A 124 2.38 4.72 -10.76
CA PRO A 124 3.20 5.48 -9.79
C PRO A 124 2.44 5.92 -8.53
N TRP A 125 1.12 6.12 -8.62
CA TRP A 125 0.30 6.55 -7.49
C TRP A 125 0.12 5.43 -6.46
N GLU A 126 -0.19 4.22 -6.92
CA GLU A 126 -0.25 3.03 -6.07
C GLU A 126 1.08 2.78 -5.36
N ALA A 127 2.19 2.83 -6.11
CA ALA A 127 3.52 2.65 -5.56
C ALA A 127 3.86 3.73 -4.52
N GLY A 128 3.49 4.98 -4.77
CA GLY A 128 3.71 6.09 -3.83
C GLY A 128 2.87 5.98 -2.57
N ALA A 129 1.63 5.49 -2.68
CA ALA A 129 0.79 5.25 -1.52
C ALA A 129 1.35 4.11 -0.65
N ASP A 130 1.71 2.98 -1.26
CA ASP A 130 2.32 1.83 -0.59
C ASP A 130 3.64 2.21 0.10
N PHE A 131 4.54 2.90 -0.61
CA PHE A 131 5.78 3.43 -0.05
C PHE A 131 5.54 4.24 1.24
N LYS A 132 4.59 5.18 1.21
CA LYS A 132 4.32 6.03 2.36
C LYS A 132 3.74 5.26 3.54
N GLN A 133 2.90 4.25 3.30
CA GLN A 133 2.38 3.38 4.35
C GLN A 133 3.49 2.52 4.97
N TYR A 134 4.37 1.94 4.14
CA TYR A 134 5.52 1.16 4.61
C TYR A 134 6.48 2.01 5.45
N VAL A 135 6.82 3.21 4.98
CA VAL A 135 7.75 4.09 5.70
C VAL A 135 7.19 4.54 7.05
N ARG A 136 5.89 4.84 7.14
CA ARG A 136 5.23 5.14 8.43
C ARG A 136 5.16 3.92 9.35
N GLY A 137 5.25 2.72 8.80
CA GLY A 137 5.07 1.46 9.54
C GLY A 137 3.59 1.11 9.75
N THR A 138 2.71 1.69 8.94
CA THR A 138 1.26 1.43 8.94
C THR A 138 0.86 0.39 7.89
N ALA A 139 1.80 -0.07 7.05
CA ALA A 139 1.58 -1.24 6.21
C ALA A 139 1.37 -2.48 7.09
N ALA A 140 0.20 -3.13 6.94
CA ALA A 140 -0.13 -4.36 7.64
C ALA A 140 1.01 -5.38 7.44
N GLY A 141 1.68 -5.70 8.53
CA GLY A 141 2.92 -6.45 8.54
C GLY A 141 2.83 -7.74 7.74
N THR A 142 3.70 -7.86 6.75
CA THR A 142 4.31 -9.15 6.43
C THR A 142 5.80 -8.96 6.56
N GLN A 143 6.29 -8.90 7.81
CA GLN A 143 7.44 -9.65 8.29
C GLN A 143 7.82 -9.23 9.71
N GLY A 144 7.78 -10.22 10.61
CA GLY A 144 8.19 -10.14 12.01
C GLY A 144 7.03 -10.37 12.96
N ASN A 145 6.75 -11.65 13.27
CA ASN A 145 6.25 -12.20 14.55
C ASN A 145 5.42 -13.49 14.36
N ASP A 146 6.02 -14.53 13.79
CA ASP A 146 5.74 -15.93 14.17
C ASP A 146 6.54 -16.30 15.44
N ALA A 147 6.77 -15.34 16.32
CA ALA A 147 7.14 -15.59 17.70
C ALA A 147 5.84 -15.57 18.51
N LYS A 148 5.21 -16.74 18.59
CA LYS A 148 4.23 -17.08 19.63
C LYS A 148 4.60 -16.39 20.94
N PRO A 149 3.75 -15.52 21.51
CA PRO A 149 3.95 -15.04 22.88
C PRO A 149 3.88 -16.25 23.79
N SER A 150 5.04 -16.74 24.24
CA SER A 150 5.10 -17.72 25.30
C SER A 150 4.75 -16.97 26.57
N GLN A 151 3.47 -17.05 26.95
CA GLN A 151 2.95 -16.53 28.20
C GLN A 151 3.75 -17.10 29.38
N PRO A 152 4.12 -16.30 30.39
CA PRO A 152 4.63 -16.83 31.63
C PRO A 152 3.46 -17.48 32.39
N ALA A 153 3.46 -18.82 32.46
CA ALA A 153 2.53 -19.57 33.28
C ALA A 153 2.88 -19.33 34.77
N SER A 154 2.18 -18.40 35.41
CA SER A 154 2.14 -18.32 36.87
C SER A 154 0.82 -18.90 37.38
N ALA A 155 0.97 -20.07 38.01
CA ALA A 155 0.26 -20.61 39.17
C ALA A 155 -1.28 -20.57 39.29
N ALA A 156 -1.78 -21.74 39.71
CA ALA A 156 -3.01 -22.03 40.46
C ALA A 156 -4.27 -22.41 39.66
N LEU A 157 -4.61 -23.70 39.65
CA LEU A 157 -5.65 -24.29 40.52
C LEU A 157 -5.85 -25.78 40.14
N HIS A 158 -5.42 -26.67 41.03
CA HIS A 158 -5.89 -28.07 41.07
C HIS A 158 -7.21 -28.12 41.84
N PRO A 159 -8.16 -28.99 41.45
CA PRO A 159 -9.00 -29.66 42.43
C PRO A 159 -8.81 -31.19 42.41
N GLU A 160 -8.64 -31.73 43.61
CA GLU A 160 -8.64 -33.13 43.99
C GLU A 160 -9.88 -33.92 43.54
N ALA A 161 -9.66 -35.17 43.14
CA ALA A 161 -10.65 -36.25 43.19
C ALA A 161 -9.97 -37.60 43.48
N GLN A 162 -9.67 -37.81 44.76
CA GLN A 162 -9.94 -39.00 45.59
C GLN A 162 -9.97 -40.40 44.94
N GLN A 163 -8.99 -41.25 45.33
CA GLN A 163 -9.06 -42.71 45.61
C GLN A 163 -7.59 -43.14 45.83
N GLY A 164 -7.09 -43.64 46.96
CA GLY A 164 -7.68 -44.29 48.12
C GLY A 164 -6.92 -45.60 48.34
N GLN A 165 -5.77 -45.59 49.02
CA GLN A 165 -5.32 -46.79 49.76
C GLN A 165 -4.20 -46.52 50.77
N SER A 166 -4.39 -47.18 51.90
CA SER A 166 -3.83 -46.98 53.23
C SER A 166 -2.49 -47.68 53.42
N ALA A 167 -1.59 -47.09 54.22
CA ALA A 167 -0.93 -47.76 55.35
C ALA A 167 -0.05 -46.77 56.15
N THR A 168 -0.03 -46.99 57.45
CA THR A 168 0.39 -46.17 58.60
C THR A 168 1.90 -45.96 58.80
N PRO A 169 2.30 -45.01 59.68
CA PRO A 169 3.67 -44.54 59.84
C PRO A 169 4.47 -45.34 60.87
N SER A 170 5.80 -45.29 60.79
CA SER A 170 6.67 -45.62 61.92
C SER A 170 7.76 -44.58 62.07
N ALA A 171 7.86 -44.05 63.28
CA ALA A 171 8.71 -42.98 63.74
C ALA A 171 10.17 -43.42 63.96
N GLY A 172 11.07 -42.44 64.03
CA GLY A 172 12.16 -42.49 65.00
C GLY A 172 13.55 -42.03 64.55
N ALA A 173 13.99 -40.92 65.16
CA ALA A 173 15.38 -40.56 65.54
C ALA A 173 16.37 -40.19 64.41
N ALA A 174 17.38 -39.33 64.59
CA ALA A 174 17.73 -38.28 65.54
C ALA A 174 19.07 -37.67 65.05
N ALA A 175 19.28 -36.39 65.36
CA ALA A 175 20.57 -35.74 65.72
C ALA A 175 21.80 -35.79 64.78
N SER A 176 22.14 -34.59 64.28
CA SER A 176 23.38 -33.80 64.44
C SER A 176 24.79 -34.44 64.35
N GLN A 177 25.62 -33.68 63.59
CA GLN A 177 27.09 -33.59 63.49
C GLN A 177 27.77 -34.40 62.39
#